data_AF-A0AAD4YL39-F1
#
_entry.id   AF-A0AAD4YL39-F1
#
_cell.length_a   1.000
_cell.length_b   1.000
_cell.length_c   1.000
_cell.angle_alpha   90.00
_cell.angle_beta   90.00
_cell.angle_gamma   90.00
#
_symmetry.space_group_name_H-M   'P 1'
#
loop_
_entity.id
_entity.type
_entity.pdbx_description
1 polymer ?
#
loop_
_entity_poly.entity_id
_entity_poly.type
_entity_poly.pdbx_seq_one_letter_code
_entity_poly.pdbx_strand_id
1 'polypeptide(L)'
;MNTFIPNFIPRIEDADLISLSRGIDLIEVKESLFRIVGLKALEWMASLLASIKAQWSKCALDLLNLVTTSFSEGSALDNLNSTLITLVPKIESPESMVHFRLLSIK
;
A
#
# COMPACT_ATOMS: atom_id res chain seq x y z
N MET A 1 -26.24 18.16 36.13
CA MET A 1 -26.18 18.84 34.82
C MET A 1 -25.66 17.82 33.81
N ASN A 2 -26.51 17.38 32.88
CA ASN A 2 -26.15 16.38 31.87
C ASN A 2 -25.67 17.12 30.61
N THR A 3 -24.37 17.15 30.36
CA THR A 3 -23.80 17.74 29.15
C THR A 3 -24.03 16.81 27.97
N PHE A 4 -24.97 17.17 27.09
CA PHE A 4 -25.18 16.52 25.80
C PHE A 4 -24.03 16.91 24.88
N ILE A 5 -23.10 15.99 24.62
CA ILE A 5 -22.07 16.17 23.60
C ILE A 5 -22.71 15.77 22.27
N PRO A 6 -22.91 16.70 21.31
CA PRO A 6 -23.39 16.35 19.98
C PRO A 6 -22.39 15.39 19.34
N ASN A 7 -22.86 14.26 18.82
CA ASN A 7 -21.99 13.31 18.14
C ASN A 7 -21.59 13.91 16.78
N PHE A 8 -20.39 14.49 16.71
CA PHE A 8 -19.80 15.06 15.49
C PHE A 8 -19.09 14.02 14.62
N ILE A 9 -19.07 12.76 15.05
CA ILE A 9 -18.49 11.68 14.25
C ILE A 9 -19.50 11.35 13.15
N PRO A 10 -19.15 11.50 11.86
CA PRO A 10 -20.02 11.10 10.77
C PRO A 10 -20.38 9.63 10.95
N ARG A 11 -21.68 9.33 10.88
CA ARG A 11 -22.14 7.94 10.94
C ARG A 11 -21.73 7.26 9.64
N ILE A 12 -20.99 6.16 9.76
CA ILE A 12 -20.69 5.28 8.63
C ILE A 12 -22.00 4.64 8.18
N GLU A 13 -22.26 4.63 6.88
CA GLU A 13 -23.45 3.99 6.33
C GLU A 13 -23.39 2.48 6.54
N ASP A 14 -24.54 1.84 6.75
CA ASP A 14 -24.57 0.40 7.06
C ASP A 14 -23.95 -0.43 5.91
N ALA A 15 -24.03 0.04 4.67
CA ALA A 15 -23.38 -0.55 3.50
C ALA A 15 -21.85 -0.54 3.60
N ASP A 16 -21.27 0.59 4.02
CA ASP A 16 -19.83 0.72 4.23
C ASP A 16 -19.37 -0.13 5.41
N LEU A 17 -20.16 -0.18 6.49
CA LEU A 17 -19.85 -1.03 7.63
C LEU A 17 -19.79 -2.51 7.25
N ILE A 18 -20.76 -2.97 6.46
CA ILE A 18 -20.78 -4.33 5.91
C ILE A 18 -19.53 -4.55 5.04
N SER A 19 -19.19 -3.60 4.17
CA SER A 19 -18.00 -3.68 3.32
C SER A 19 -16.70 -3.74 4.12
N LEU A 20 -16.57 -2.97 5.20
CA LEU A 20 -15.39 -2.97 6.08
C LEU A 20 -15.27 -4.25 6.91
N SER A 21 -16.39 -4.88 7.23
CA SER A 21 -16.43 -6.11 8.03
C SER A 21 -16.28 -7.40 7.21
N ARG A 22 -16.28 -7.30 5.87
CA ARG A 22 -16.17 -8.47 4.99
C ARG A 22 -14.77 -9.08 5.05
N GLY A 23 -14.68 -10.39 4.85
CA GLY A 23 -13.40 -11.07 4.68
C GLY A 23 -12.67 -10.61 3.42
N ILE A 24 -11.33 -10.58 3.50
CA ILE A 24 -10.46 -10.21 2.38
C ILE A 24 -10.41 -11.36 1.38
N ASP A 25 -10.64 -11.05 0.11
CA ASP A 25 -10.64 -12.03 -0.97
C ASP A 25 -9.29 -12.07 -1.72
N LEU A 26 -8.92 -13.25 -2.22
CA LEU A 26 -7.70 -13.45 -2.99
C LEU A 26 -7.71 -12.64 -4.29
N ILE A 27 -8.88 -12.49 -4.93
CA ILE A 27 -9.01 -11.70 -6.15
C ILE A 27 -8.73 -10.23 -5.84
N GLU A 28 -9.27 -9.71 -4.74
CA GLU A 28 -9.03 -8.34 -4.28
C GLU A 28 -7.55 -8.09 -4.00
N VAL A 29 -6.86 -9.01 -3.33
CA VAL A 29 -5.41 -8.92 -3.08
C VAL A 29 -4.63 -8.87 -4.40
N LYS A 30 -4.97 -9.75 -5.34
CA LYS A 30 -4.31 -9.83 -6.65
C LYS A 30 -4.47 -8.53 -7.44
N GLU A 31 -5.71 -8.06 -7.57
CA GLU A 31 -6.02 -6.85 -8.33
C GLU A 31 -5.35 -5.63 -7.71
N SER A 32 -5.40 -5.51 -6.38
CA SER A 32 -4.76 -4.43 -5.64
C SER A 32 -3.26 -4.41 -5.88
N LEU A 33 -2.59 -5.56 -5.75
CA LEU A 33 -1.15 -5.68 -6.00
C LEU A 33 -0.78 -5.34 -7.44
N PHE A 34 -1.58 -5.78 -8.42
CA PHE A 34 -1.23 -5.63 -9.83
C PHE A 34 -1.47 -4.21 -10.36
N ARG A 35 -2.33 -3.43 -9.68
CA ARG A 35 -2.58 -2.00 -9.94
C ARG A 35 -1.43 -1.08 -9.52
N ILE A 36 -0.54 -1.52 -8.62
CA ILE A 36 0.58 -0.71 -8.08
C ILE A 36 1.55 -0.22 -9.19
N VAL A 37 1.64 -0.93 -10.32
CA VAL A 37 2.64 -0.68 -11.38
C VAL A 37 2.44 0.64 -12.14
N GLY A 38 1.34 1.38 -11.95
CA GLY A 38 0.99 2.52 -12.81
C GLY A 38 1.68 3.86 -12.54
N LEU A 39 2.26 4.12 -11.36
CA LEU A 39 2.48 5.51 -10.91
C LEU A 39 3.83 5.82 -10.25
N LYS A 40 4.96 5.62 -10.95
CA LYS A 40 6.36 5.94 -10.51
C LYS A 40 7.09 4.80 -9.79
N ALA A 41 6.82 3.56 -10.17
CA ALA A 41 7.62 2.44 -9.68
C ALA A 41 9.10 2.61 -10.10
N LEU A 42 10.01 2.54 -9.14
CA LEU A 42 11.43 2.38 -9.45
C LEU A 42 11.64 1.04 -10.18
N GLU A 43 12.69 0.95 -10.98
CA GLU A 43 13.00 -0.25 -11.77
C GLU A 43 13.02 -1.53 -10.92
N TRP A 44 13.57 -1.46 -9.71
CA TRP A 44 13.59 -2.58 -8.76
C TRP A 44 12.17 -3.00 -8.30
N MET A 45 11.25 -2.05 -8.12
CA MET A 45 9.86 -2.36 -7.77
C MET A 45 9.13 -3.03 -8.94
N ALA A 46 9.35 -2.53 -10.16
CA ALA A 46 8.78 -3.13 -11.36
C ALA A 46 9.27 -4.58 -11.55
N SER A 47 10.56 -4.84 -11.33
CA SER A 47 11.15 -6.18 -11.38
C SER A 47 10.59 -7.12 -10.29
N LEU A 48 10.45 -6.62 -9.05
CA LEU A 48 9.83 -7.38 -7.96
C LEU A 48 8.37 -7.73 -8.27
N LEU A 49 7.57 -6.75 -8.71
CA LEU A 49 6.17 -6.97 -9.08
C LEU A 49 6.04 -7.93 -10.27
N ALA A 50 6.93 -7.84 -11.27
CA ALA A 50 6.97 -8.80 -12.38
C ALA A 50 7.28 -10.23 -11.87
N SER A 51 8.20 -10.36 -10.93
CA SER A 51 8.54 -11.65 -10.31
C SER A 51 7.37 -12.22 -9.51
N ILE A 52 6.66 -11.40 -8.74
CA ILE A 52 5.47 -11.81 -7.99
C ILE A 52 4.35 -12.22 -8.96
N LYS A 53 4.12 -11.45 -10.03
CA LYS A 53 3.16 -11.79 -11.09
C LYS A 53 3.47 -13.16 -11.71
N ALA A 54 4.73 -13.42 -12.04
CA ALA A 54 5.18 -14.68 -12.63
C ALA A 54 5.07 -15.87 -11.66
N GLN A 55 5.22 -15.62 -10.35
CA GLN A 55 5.21 -16.66 -9.31
C GLN A 55 3.94 -16.66 -8.47
N TRP A 56 2.85 -16.04 -8.96
CA TRP A 56 1.60 -15.88 -8.20
C TRP A 56 1.10 -17.19 -7.61
N SER A 57 1.14 -18.29 -8.38
CA SER A 57 0.70 -19.61 -7.90
C SER A 57 1.49 -20.15 -6.70
N LYS A 58 2.70 -19.64 -6.46
CA LYS A 58 3.57 -20.04 -5.35
C LYS A 58 3.40 -19.17 -4.11
N CYS A 59 3.08 -17.88 -4.26
CA CYS A 59 3.06 -16.92 -3.15
C CYS A 59 1.67 -16.34 -2.84
N ALA A 60 0.65 -16.62 -3.65
CA ALA A 60 -0.70 -16.05 -3.51
C ALA A 60 -1.32 -16.28 -2.12
N LEU A 61 -1.18 -17.49 -1.58
CA LEU A 61 -1.74 -17.85 -0.28
C LEU A 61 -1.00 -17.16 0.86
N ASP A 62 0.33 -17.08 0.79
CA ASP A 62 1.13 -16.37 1.79
C ASP A 62 0.80 -14.88 1.82
N LEU A 63 0.61 -14.27 0.64
CA LEU A 63 0.18 -12.88 0.51
C LEU A 63 -1.23 -12.66 1.07
N LEU A 64 -2.17 -13.55 0.78
CA LEU A 64 -3.53 -13.47 1.33
C LEU A 64 -3.52 -13.59 2.86
N ASN A 65 -2.78 -14.56 3.39
CA ASN A 65 -2.64 -14.76 4.83
C ASN A 65 -2.02 -13.53 5.48
N LEU A 66 -0.92 -13.01 4.93
CA LEU A 66 -0.28 -11.80 5.42
C LEU A 66 -1.25 -10.62 5.50
N VAL A 67 -1.96 -10.33 4.41
CA VAL A 67 -2.91 -9.22 4.36
C VAL A 67 -4.05 -9.45 5.36
N THR A 68 -4.62 -10.65 5.38
CA THR A 68 -5.73 -11.00 6.29
C THR A 68 -5.33 -10.85 7.75
N THR A 69 -4.16 -11.39 8.12
CA THR A 69 -3.61 -11.28 9.47
C THR A 69 -3.41 -9.82 9.84
N SER A 70 -2.80 -9.02 8.97
CA SER A 70 -2.56 -7.59 9.22
C SER A 70 -3.84 -6.80 9.52
N PHE A 71 -4.92 -7.03 8.76
CA PHE A 71 -6.19 -6.38 9.03
C PHE A 71 -6.90 -6.93 10.28
N SER A 72 -6.80 -8.23 10.55
CA SER A 72 -7.46 -8.86 11.70
C SER A 72 -6.80 -8.53 13.05
N GLU A 73 -5.47 -8.43 13.07
CA GLU A 73 -4.69 -8.13 14.28
C GLU A 73 -4.44 -6.63 14.46
N GLY A 74 -4.75 -5.82 13.43
CA GLY A 74 -4.39 -4.40 13.41
C GLY A 74 -2.88 -4.17 13.39
N SER A 75 -2.11 -5.15 12.91
CA SER A 75 -0.65 -5.15 12.89
C SER A 75 -0.14 -4.97 11.45
N ALA A 76 0.88 -4.15 11.28
CA ALA A 76 1.58 -3.99 10.00
C ALA A 76 2.94 -4.67 10.09
N LEU A 77 3.47 -5.12 8.94
CA LEU A 77 4.86 -5.53 8.85
C LEU A 77 5.80 -4.43 9.35
N ASP A 78 6.84 -4.83 10.07
CA ASP A 78 7.91 -3.93 10.45
C ASP A 78 8.45 -3.23 9.20
N ASN A 79 8.54 -1.90 9.26
CA ASN A 79 8.93 -1.03 8.15
C ASN A 79 7.88 -0.78 7.04
N LEU A 80 6.60 -1.16 7.21
CA LEU A 80 5.55 -0.75 6.25
C LEU A 80 5.46 0.79 6.12
N ASN A 81 5.77 1.51 7.21
CA ASN A 81 5.82 2.98 7.22
C ASN A 81 7.19 3.56 6.83
N SER A 82 8.19 2.71 6.59
CA SER A 82 9.53 3.17 6.21
C SER A 82 9.48 3.72 4.80
N THR A 83 9.85 4.98 4.67
CA THR A 83 9.82 5.69 3.39
C THR A 83 11.19 5.58 2.72
N LEU A 84 11.24 5.02 1.51
CA LEU A 84 12.43 5.08 0.69
C LEU A 84 12.55 6.48 0.08
N ILE A 85 13.59 7.21 0.51
CA ILE A 85 13.95 8.49 -0.06
C ILE A 85 14.98 8.24 -1.16
N THR A 86 14.66 8.62 -2.39
CA THR A 86 15.58 8.48 -3.53
C THR A 86 15.75 9.80 -4.28
N LEU A 87 16.93 9.99 -4.87
CA LEU A 87 17.26 11.12 -5.72
C LEU A 87 17.24 10.67 -7.17
N VAL A 88 16.34 11.24 -7.97
CA VAL A 88 16.25 10.96 -9.41
C VAL A 88 16.92 12.10 -10.18
N PRO A 89 17.94 11.83 -11.02
CA PRO A 89 18.54 12.84 -11.88
C PRO A 89 17.51 13.51 -12.78
N LYS A 90 17.57 14.83 -12.91
CA LYS A 90 16.80 15.61 -13.90
C LYS A 90 17.57 15.77 -15.21
N ILE A 91 18.89 15.59 -15.17
CA ILE A 91 19.83 15.73 -16.30
C ILE A 91 20.78 14.53 -16.33
N GLU A 92 21.40 14.29 -17.48
CA GLU A 92 22.24 13.12 -17.75
C GLU A 92 23.50 13.03 -16.89
N SER A 93 24.10 14.17 -16.54
CA SER A 93 25.31 14.25 -15.71
C SER A 93 25.12 15.26 -14.57
N PRO A 94 24.47 14.85 -13.46
CA PRO A 94 24.15 15.76 -12.37
C PRO A 94 25.39 16.07 -11.50
N GLU A 95 25.88 17.30 -11.55
CA GLU A 95 27.04 17.74 -10.75
C GLU A 95 26.70 18.33 -9.37
N SER A 96 25.41 18.55 -9.06
CA SER A 96 24.99 19.16 -7.80
C SER A 96 23.59 18.70 -7.37
N MET A 97 23.26 18.93 -6.09
CA MET A 97 21.96 18.50 -5.51
C MET A 97 20.73 19.11 -6.20
N VAL A 98 20.84 20.30 -6.80
CA VAL A 98 19.71 20.93 -7.50
C VAL A 98 19.31 20.18 -8.78
N HIS A 99 20.25 19.40 -9.34
CA HIS A 99 20.03 18.56 -10.52
C HIS A 99 19.25 17.28 -10.22
N PHE A 100 18.92 17.00 -8.95
CA PHE A 100 18.11 15.86 -8.57
C PHE A 100 16.70 16.27 -8.16
N ARG A 101 15.74 15.37 -8.38
CA ARG A 101 14.40 15.42 -7.80
C ARG A 101 14.37 14.42 -6.65
N LEU A 102 14.02 14.89 -5.46
CA LEU A 102 13.72 14.02 -4.34
C LEU A 102 12.39 13.31 -4.60
N LEU A 103 12.39 11.99 -4.50
CA LEU A 103 11.18 11.18 -4.45
C LEU A 103 11.11 10.48 -3.10
N SER A 104 9.94 10.56 -2.49
CA SER A 104 9.55 9.83 -1.30
C SER A 104 8.62 8.71 -1.73
N ILE A 105 9.06 7.46 -1.57
CA ILE A 105 8.29 6.27 -1.93
C ILE A 105 7.89 5.59 -0.63
N LYS A 106 6.59 5.51 -0.41
CA LYS A 106 5.95 4.75 0.65
C LYS A 106 5.38 3.47 0.06
#